data_AF-A0A316M3X4-F1
#
_entry.id   AF-A0A316M3X4-F1
#
_cell.length_a   1.000
_cell.length_b   1.000
_cell.length_c   1.000
_cell.angle_alpha   90.00
_cell.angle_beta   90.00
_cell.angle_gamma   90.00
#
_symmetry.space_group_name_H-M   'P 1'
#
loop_
_entity.id
_entity.type
_entity.pdbx_description
1 polymer ?
#
loop_
_entity_poly.entity_id
_entity_poly.type
_entity_poly.pdbx_seq_one_letter_code
_entity_poly.pdbx_strand_id
1 'polypeptide(L)' 'MYNEKPSNILKIDDPYTAFCLDEAIAEFIINIENKKKPRFIVEKGRNSTNSNPGLNLLLGK' A
#
# COMPACT_ATOMS: atom_id res chain seq x y z
N MET A 1 -11.18 5.84 15.98
CA MET A 1 -10.08 5.13 15.30
C MET A 1 -10.21 3.68 15.72
N TYR A 2 -10.29 2.72 14.79
CA TYR A 2 -10.35 1.31 15.16
C TYR A 2 -9.07 1.00 15.95
N ASN A 3 -9.21 0.68 17.24
CA ASN A 3 -8.09 0.40 18.14
C ASN A 3 -7.63 -1.06 18.00
N GLU A 4 -7.67 -1.56 16.76
CA GLU A 4 -7.49 -2.96 16.45
C GLU A 4 -6.30 -3.12 15.51
N LYS A 5 -5.53 -4.20 15.73
CA LYS A 5 -4.36 -4.49 14.92
C LYS A 5 -4.77 -4.84 13.49
N PRO A 6 -4.03 -4.40 12.46
CA PRO A 6 -4.29 -4.79 11.08
C PRO A 6 -4.40 -6.31 10.89
N SER A 7 -3.54 -7.09 11.55
CA SER A 7 -3.59 -8.55 11.55
C SER A 7 -4.93 -9.12 12.03
N ASN A 8 -5.53 -8.53 13.07
CA ASN A 8 -6.85 -8.92 13.58
C ASN A 8 -7.96 -8.60 12.58
N ILE A 9 -7.91 -7.43 11.95
CA ILE A 9 -8.88 -7.00 10.93
C ILE A 9 -8.87 -7.98 9.76
N LEU A 10 -7.68 -8.45 9.36
CA LEU A 10 -7.49 -9.40 8.27
C LEU A 10 -7.59 -10.87 8.71
N LYS A 11 -7.80 -11.15 10.01
CA LYS A 11 -7.89 -12.50 10.59
C LYS A 11 -6.70 -13.38 10.21
N ILE A 12 -5.48 -12.84 10.35
CA ILE A 12 -4.25 -13.59 10.11
C ILE A 12 -3.92 -14.41 11.35
N ASP A 13 -4.05 -15.72 11.25
CA ASP A 13 -3.82 -16.65 12.36
C ASP A 13 -2.34 -16.99 12.59
N ASP A 14 -1.49 -16.86 11.55
CA ASP A 14 -0.06 -17.12 11.68
C ASP A 14 0.62 -15.99 12.48
N PRO A 15 1.20 -16.28 13.65
CA PRO A 15 1.69 -15.24 14.56
C PRO A 15 2.89 -14.47 13.98
N TYR A 16 3.73 -15.12 13.18
CA TYR A 16 4.87 -14.48 12.54
C TYR A 16 4.41 -13.48 11.47
N THR A 17 3.52 -13.91 10.58
CA THR A 17 2.94 -13.06 9.53
C THR A 17 2.14 -11.91 10.12
N ALA A 18 1.34 -12.15 11.15
CA ALA A 18 0.59 -11.12 11.87
C ALA A 18 1.51 -10.05 12.44
N PHE A 19 2.58 -10.45 13.13
CA PHE A 19 3.59 -9.55 13.68
C PHE A 19 4.26 -8.70 12.59
N CYS A 20 4.73 -9.33 11.51
CA CYS A 20 5.39 -8.62 10.41
C CYS A 20 4.46 -7.58 9.76
N LEU A 21 3.18 -7.91 9.58
CA LEU A 21 2.21 -7.00 9.01
C LEU A 21 1.96 -5.78 9.92
N ASP A 22 1.74 -6.02 11.21
CA ASP A 22 1.41 -4.97 12.17
C ASP A 22 2.57 -3.96 12.28
N GLU A 23 3.82 -4.44 12.34
CA GLU A 23 5.01 -3.59 12.38
C GLU A 23 5.19 -2.79 11.08
N ALA A 24 5.00 -3.42 9.93
CA ALA A 24 5.11 -2.72 8.64
C ALA A 24 4.07 -1.58 8.52
N ILE A 25 2.85 -1.80 8.99
CA ILE A 25 1.80 -0.78 8.99
C ILE A 25 2.11 0.33 10.00
N ALA A 26 2.62 0.00 11.18
CA ALA A 26 3.07 1.00 12.14
C ALA A 26 4.17 1.89 11.56
N GLU A 27 5.15 1.31 10.86
CA GLU A 27 6.19 2.05 10.16
C GLU A 27 5.62 2.99 9.09
N PHE A 28 4.65 2.52 8.29
CA PHE A 28 4.00 3.36 7.29
C PHE A 28 3.25 4.54 7.91
N ILE A 29 2.52 4.32 9.01
CA ILE A 29 1.82 5.39 9.73
C ILE A 29 2.84 6.44 10.20
N ILE A 30 3.91 6.02 10.87
CA ILE A 30 4.97 6.92 11.35
C ILE A 30 5.59 7.71 10.18
N ASN A 31 5.84 7.06 9.04
CA ASN A 31 6.40 7.74 7.88
C ASN A 31 5.42 8.77 7.28
N ILE A 32 4.13 8.44 7.20
CA ILE A 32 3.07 9.35 6.74
C ILE A 32 2.95 10.56 7.67
N GLU A 33 2.91 10.34 8.99
CA GLU A 33 2.86 11.41 10.01
C GLU A 33 4.08 12.33 9.91
N ASN A 34 5.25 11.77 9.65
CA ASN A 34 6.49 12.53 9.44
C ASN A 34 6.60 13.16 8.03
N LYS A 35 5.54 13.13 7.22
CA LYS A 35 5.51 13.64 5.83
C LYS A 35 6.59 13.02 4.93
N LYS A 36 7.12 11.84 5.30
CA LYS A 36 8.05 11.06 4.48
C LYS A 36 7.24 10.33 3.42
N LYS A 37 7.32 10.81 2.18
CA LYS A 37 6.65 10.14 1.06
C LYS A 37 7.29 8.77 0.82
N PRO A 38 6.49 7.70 0.67
CA PRO A 38 7.01 6.41 0.25
C PRO A 38 7.73 6.58 -1.10
N ARG A 39 8.99 6.14 -1.15
CA ARG A 39 9.80 6.18 -2.37
C ARG A 39 9.50 4.94 -3.19
N PHE A 40 8.44 4.99 -4.00
CA PHE A 40 8.23 3.98 -5.02
C PHE A 40 9.27 4.20 -6.12
N ILE A 41 10.25 3.30 -6.19
CA ILE A 41 11.14 3.24 -7.35
C ILE A 41 10.29 2.73 -8.49
N VAL A 42 9.83 3.64 -9.34
CA VAL A 42 9.30 3.25 -10.64
C VAL A 42 10.50 2.81 -11.45
N GLU A 43 10.74 1.50 -11.54
CA GLU A 43 11.61 0.99 -12.58
C GLU A 43 11.05 1.51 -13.90
N LYS A 44 11.81 2.37 -14.60
CA LYS A 44 11.46 2.83 -15.94
C LYS A 44 11.65 1.66 -16.93
N GLY A 45 10.95 0.56 -16.70
CA GLY A 45 10.85 -0.60 -17.56
C GLY A 45 9.87 -0.30 -18.68
N ARG A 46 10.40 0.22 -19.80
CA ARG A 46 9.92 0.06 -21.19
C ARG A 46 8.43 -0.29 -21.33
N ASN A 47 7.54 0.68 -21.10
CA ASN A 47 6.26 0.87 -21.81
C ASN A 47 5.55 2.08 -21.18
N SER A 48 6.12 3.26 -21.42
CA SER A 48 5.41 4.54 -21.28
C SER A 48 4.38 4.67 -22.40
N THR A 49 3.46 3.72 -22.54
CA THR A 49 2.20 4.00 -23.21
C THR A 49 1.33 4.68 -22.18
N ASN A 50 0.98 5.94 -22.40
CA ASN A 50 0.03 6.74 -21.60
C ASN A 50 -1.39 6.14 -21.53
N SER A 51 -1.53 4.83 -21.73
CA SER A 51 -2.79 4.11 -21.62
C SER A 51 -2.98 3.73 -20.16
N ASN A 52 -3.60 4.63 -19.40
CA ASN A 52 -4.19 4.25 -18.12
C ASN A 52 -5.53 3.57 -18.45
N PRO A 53 -5.66 2.24 -18.27
CA PRO A 53 -6.86 1.51 -18.65
C PRO A 53 -8.10 1.98 -17.86
N GLY A 54 -7.91 2.44 -16.61
CA GLY A 54 -8.98 3.02 -15.81
C GLY A 54 -9.45 4.38 -16.36
N LEU A 55 -8.53 5.21 -16.86
CA LEU A 55 -8.89 6.49 -17.47
C LEU A 55 -9.60 6.30 -18.81
N ASN A 56 -9.18 5.32 -19.63
CA ASN A 56 -9.83 5.05 -20.91
C ASN A 56 -11.26 4.52 -20.74
N LEU A 57 -11.49 3.67 -19.73
CA LEU A 57 -12.82 3.18 -19.39
C LEU A 57 -13.77 4.32 -18.97
N LEU A 58 -13.27 5.31 -18.23
CA LEU A 58 -14.02 6.50 -17.85
C LEU A 58 -14.26 7.47 -19.02
N LEU A 59 -13.33 7.52 -19.97
CA LEU A 59 -13.41 8.38 -21.16
C LEU A 59 -14.14 7.70 -22.34
N GLY A 60 -14.60 6.45 -22.19
CA GLY A 60 -15.32 5.70 -23.21
C GLY A 60 -14.53 5.45 -24.49
N LYS A 61 -13.21 5.32 -24.39
CA LYS A 61 -12.31 5.01 -25.51
C LYS A 61 -11.79 3.58 -25.44
#